data_AF-A0A0A3XHT9-F1
#
_entry.id   AF-A0A0A3XHT9-F1
#
_cell.length_a   1.000
_cell.length_b   1.000
_cell.length_c   1.000
_cell.angle_alpha   90.00
_cell.angle_beta   90.00
_cell.angle_gamma   90.00
#
_symmetry.space_group_name_H-M   'P 1'
#
loop_
_entity.id
_entity.type
_entity.pdbx_description
1 polymer ?
#
loop_
_entity_poly.entity_id
_entity_poly.type
_entity_poly.pdbx_seq_one_letter_code
_entity_poly.pdbx_strand_id
1 'polypeptide(L)'
;KSMLYLEVRCVMMAKGAGVQGLQNGSISCIGVPASVPSGIRAVLAENLATTLFDLEVASGNDQTFSHSEIRRSAKMLCQMLPGTDFIFSGFSAVPNSDDMFAGSNMDSSDLDDYLIIQRDMMVDGGLKPVDEASVIEIRYEAAKALQAVFEEFGFPAITDEEVEAATYANSSDDMPNRNVVEDLKAAEQILRDGITGFDVALALAKRGYVKTAERIFNMLKQRVAGDYLHTSAIINKDNIVISAVNDENDYTGPGTGYRLSEERWEEIKNIRQAISPKDFN
;
A
#
# COMPACT_ATOMS: atom_id res chain seq x y z
N LYS A 1 8.32 -15.48 27.97
CA LYS A 1 7.42 -16.17 27.01
C LYS A 1 8.04 -16.02 25.62
N SER A 2 7.78 -16.90 24.65
CA SER A 2 8.27 -16.68 23.27
C SER A 2 7.52 -15.52 22.63
N MET A 3 8.12 -14.88 21.60
CA MET A 3 7.48 -13.83 20.81
C MET A 3 6.17 -14.33 20.20
N LEU A 4 6.21 -15.48 19.52
CA LEU A 4 5.01 -16.09 18.92
C LEU A 4 3.90 -16.39 19.94
N TYR A 5 4.23 -16.82 21.17
CA TYR A 5 3.20 -17.01 22.20
C TYR A 5 2.51 -15.69 22.56
N LEU A 6 3.29 -14.61 22.71
CA LEU A 6 2.74 -13.30 23.05
C LEU A 6 1.91 -12.77 21.88
N GLU A 7 2.37 -12.95 20.65
CA GLU A 7 1.65 -12.52 19.46
C GLU A 7 0.35 -13.29 19.24
N VAL A 8 0.31 -14.61 19.46
CA VAL A 8 -0.95 -15.37 19.41
C VAL A 8 -1.96 -14.84 20.45
N ARG A 9 -1.51 -14.31 21.60
CA ARG A 9 -2.41 -13.63 22.54
C ARG A 9 -2.93 -12.30 21.99
N CYS A 10 -2.12 -11.55 21.23
CA CYS A 10 -2.57 -10.35 20.52
C CYS A 10 -3.64 -10.71 19.49
N VAL A 11 -3.41 -11.76 18.69
CA VAL A 11 -4.40 -12.27 17.72
C VAL A 11 -5.72 -12.66 18.42
N MET A 12 -5.65 -13.43 19.51
CA MET A 12 -6.86 -13.81 20.26
C MET A 12 -7.55 -12.60 20.90
N MET A 13 -6.78 -11.59 21.34
CA MET A 13 -7.34 -10.34 21.85
C MET A 13 -8.08 -9.58 20.74
N ALA A 14 -7.49 -9.47 19.55
CA ALA A 14 -8.12 -8.85 18.39
C ALA A 14 -9.43 -9.55 18.03
N LYS A 15 -9.41 -10.89 17.90
CA LYS A 15 -10.64 -11.67 17.65
C LYS A 15 -11.69 -11.44 18.75
N GLY A 16 -11.27 -11.43 20.02
CA GLY A 16 -12.16 -11.17 21.16
C GLY A 16 -12.74 -9.75 21.20
N ALA A 17 -12.03 -8.76 20.65
CA ALA A 17 -12.49 -7.38 20.53
C ALA A 17 -13.49 -7.18 19.38
N GLY A 18 -13.65 -8.16 18.49
CA GLY A 18 -14.53 -8.07 17.33
C GLY A 18 -14.00 -7.17 16.22
N VAL A 19 -12.68 -6.95 16.15
CA VAL A 19 -12.08 -6.29 14.98
C VAL A 19 -12.09 -7.25 13.79
N GLN A 20 -12.21 -6.69 12.59
CA GLN A 20 -12.29 -7.48 11.35
C GLN A 20 -10.92 -8.05 10.91
N GLY A 21 -9.84 -7.38 11.27
CA GLY A 21 -8.50 -7.62 10.74
C GLY A 21 -7.38 -7.19 11.68
N LEU A 22 -6.16 -7.59 11.31
CA LEU A 22 -4.95 -7.31 12.06
C LEU A 22 -3.76 -7.10 11.12
N GLN A 23 -2.98 -6.05 11.38
CA GLN A 23 -1.64 -5.92 10.85
C GLN A 23 -0.65 -6.61 11.79
N ASN A 24 -0.04 -7.72 11.36
CA ASN A 24 1.04 -8.40 12.08
C ASN A 24 2.04 -9.07 11.14
N GLY A 25 2.97 -9.87 11.69
CA GLY A 25 4.18 -10.28 10.98
C GLY A 25 5.39 -9.47 11.45
N SER A 26 5.45 -9.26 12.77
CA SER A 26 6.42 -8.48 13.54
C SER A 26 6.48 -6.97 13.27
N ILE A 27 6.05 -6.48 12.11
CA ILE A 27 5.92 -5.05 11.79
C ILE A 27 7.21 -4.30 12.16
N SER A 28 7.13 -3.19 12.88
CA SER A 28 8.27 -2.35 13.29
C SER A 28 9.22 -3.03 14.26
N CYS A 29 8.87 -4.20 14.78
CA CYS A 29 9.73 -4.98 15.65
C CYS A 29 10.48 -6.10 14.92
N ILE A 30 10.42 -6.20 13.59
CA ILE A 30 11.01 -7.29 12.79
C ILE A 30 12.48 -7.59 13.09
N GLY A 31 13.25 -6.58 13.49
CA GLY A 31 14.64 -6.75 13.96
C GLY A 31 14.78 -7.73 15.12
N VAL A 32 13.77 -7.84 15.99
CA VAL A 32 13.78 -8.72 17.16
C VAL A 32 13.63 -10.20 16.79
N PRO A 33 12.53 -10.68 16.16
CA PRO A 33 12.45 -12.07 15.76
C PRO A 33 13.53 -12.42 14.73
N ALA A 34 13.86 -11.51 13.80
CA ALA A 34 14.93 -11.78 12.84
C ALA A 34 16.31 -11.96 13.49
N SER A 35 16.53 -11.52 14.73
CA SER A 35 17.80 -11.73 15.44
C SER A 35 17.96 -13.14 16.05
N VAL A 36 16.91 -13.97 16.05
CA VAL A 36 16.93 -15.31 16.69
C VAL A 36 16.63 -16.45 15.71
N PRO A 37 17.03 -17.70 16.04
CA PRO A 37 16.71 -18.87 15.22
C PRO A 37 15.20 -19.02 14.97
N SER A 38 14.83 -19.43 13.75
CA SER A 38 13.43 -19.59 13.33
C SER A 38 12.57 -18.31 13.42
N GLY A 39 13.20 -17.13 13.55
CA GLY A 39 12.50 -15.85 13.63
C GLY A 39 11.57 -15.54 12.46
N ILE A 40 12.09 -15.63 11.23
CA ILE A 40 11.30 -15.39 10.01
C ILE A 40 10.17 -16.41 9.86
N ARG A 41 10.42 -17.67 10.25
CA ARG A 41 9.36 -18.68 10.32
C ARG A 41 8.30 -18.34 11.37
N ALA A 42 8.68 -17.74 12.51
CA ALA A 42 7.73 -17.30 13.52
C ALA A 42 6.84 -16.15 13.01
N VAL A 43 7.42 -15.23 12.23
CA VAL A 43 6.71 -14.15 11.53
C VAL A 43 5.65 -14.69 10.57
N LEU A 44 5.98 -15.73 9.78
CA LEU A 44 4.98 -16.39 8.95
C LEU A 44 3.90 -17.09 9.82
N ALA A 45 4.30 -17.70 10.93
CA ALA A 45 3.38 -18.44 11.79
C ALA A 45 2.34 -17.55 12.50
N GLU A 46 2.68 -16.30 12.86
CA GLU A 46 1.71 -15.35 13.41
C GLU A 46 0.72 -14.83 12.36
N ASN A 47 1.15 -14.62 11.11
CA ASN A 47 0.23 -14.32 10.01
C ASN A 47 -0.76 -15.49 9.80
N LEU A 48 -0.25 -16.72 9.77
CA LEU A 48 -1.11 -17.92 9.67
C LEU A 48 -2.05 -18.06 10.87
N ALA A 49 -1.58 -17.75 12.09
CA ALA A 49 -2.47 -17.76 13.25
C ALA A 49 -3.63 -16.78 13.05
N THR A 50 -3.35 -15.58 12.53
CA THR A 50 -4.37 -14.55 12.26
C THR A 50 -5.44 -15.05 11.30
N THR A 51 -5.04 -15.63 10.17
CA THR A 51 -6.00 -16.18 9.20
C THR A 51 -6.78 -17.38 9.75
N LEU A 52 -6.15 -18.23 10.56
CA LEU A 52 -6.84 -19.34 11.25
C LEU A 52 -7.85 -18.87 12.30
N PHE A 53 -7.71 -17.63 12.81
CA PHE A 53 -8.70 -16.98 13.66
C PHE A 53 -9.77 -16.23 12.84
N ASP A 54 -9.80 -16.39 11.52
CA ASP A 54 -10.79 -15.76 10.63
C ASP A 54 -10.77 -14.24 10.79
N LEU A 55 -9.57 -13.68 10.60
CA LEU A 55 -9.29 -12.24 10.58
C LEU A 55 -8.56 -11.93 9.27
N GLU A 56 -8.87 -10.75 8.70
CA GLU A 56 -8.03 -10.14 7.67
C GLU A 56 -6.60 -10.01 8.19
N VAL A 57 -5.61 -10.32 7.36
CA VAL A 57 -4.20 -10.16 7.69
C VAL A 57 -3.49 -9.21 6.74
N ALA A 58 -3.06 -8.08 7.30
CA ALA A 58 -2.08 -7.20 6.66
C ALA A 58 -0.68 -7.63 7.14
N SER A 59 0.02 -8.38 6.30
CA SER A 59 1.00 -9.39 6.74
C SER A 59 2.44 -8.89 6.93
N GLY A 60 2.60 -7.61 7.28
CA GLY A 60 3.91 -7.00 7.49
C GLY A 60 4.61 -6.73 6.16
N ASN A 61 5.86 -7.15 6.04
CA ASN A 61 6.73 -6.82 4.90
C ASN A 61 6.95 -5.30 4.73
N ASP A 62 6.69 -4.56 5.80
CA ASP A 62 6.59 -3.12 5.83
C ASP A 62 7.78 -2.44 6.51
N GLN A 63 8.78 -3.21 6.94
CA GLN A 63 9.85 -2.73 7.81
C GLN A 63 11.20 -3.38 7.50
N THR A 64 12.26 -2.56 7.53
CA THR A 64 13.64 -3.01 7.35
C THR A 64 14.12 -3.89 8.49
N PHE A 65 14.89 -4.93 8.17
CA PHE A 65 15.54 -5.79 9.17
C PHE A 65 16.91 -6.34 8.74
N SER A 66 17.27 -6.17 7.48
CA SER A 66 18.50 -6.71 6.92
C SER A 66 19.05 -5.83 5.81
N HIS A 67 20.36 -5.71 5.77
CA HIS A 67 21.13 -5.13 4.67
C HIS A 67 21.30 -6.09 3.48
N SER A 68 20.85 -7.34 3.60
CA SER A 68 21.00 -8.36 2.55
C SER A 68 19.70 -8.47 1.77
N GLU A 69 19.79 -8.24 0.46
CA GLU A 69 18.70 -8.43 -0.50
C GLU A 69 18.17 -9.87 -0.47
N ILE A 70 19.06 -10.86 -0.47
CA ILE A 70 18.70 -12.28 -0.36
C ILE A 70 17.85 -12.53 0.90
N ARG A 71 18.24 -11.95 2.03
CA ARG A 71 17.56 -12.19 3.31
C ARG A 71 16.19 -11.51 3.37
N ARG A 72 16.07 -10.26 2.90
CA ARG A 72 14.78 -9.54 2.86
C ARG A 72 13.82 -10.13 1.84
N SER A 73 14.31 -10.62 0.69
CA SER A 73 13.51 -11.33 -0.30
C SER A 73 13.01 -12.68 0.21
N ALA A 74 13.85 -13.46 0.89
CA ALA A 74 13.43 -14.72 1.51
C ALA A 74 12.31 -14.53 2.55
N LYS A 75 12.37 -13.43 3.30
CA LYS A 75 11.30 -13.03 4.24
C LYS A 75 10.03 -12.67 3.49
N MET A 76 10.11 -11.79 2.49
CA MET A 76 8.97 -11.34 1.68
C MET A 76 8.22 -12.51 1.02
N LEU A 77 8.96 -13.46 0.44
CA LEU A 77 8.39 -14.62 -0.25
C LEU A 77 7.53 -15.51 0.67
N CYS A 78 7.71 -15.45 1.99
CA CYS A 78 6.88 -16.21 2.92
C CYS A 78 5.40 -15.81 2.85
N GLN A 79 5.09 -14.54 2.57
CA GLN A 79 3.71 -14.05 2.42
C GLN A 79 3.32 -13.89 0.95
N MET A 80 4.25 -13.50 0.07
CA MET A 80 3.95 -13.30 -1.36
C MET A 80 3.51 -14.60 -2.04
N LEU A 81 4.23 -15.71 -1.82
CA LEU A 81 3.94 -16.96 -2.51
C LEU A 81 2.55 -17.55 -2.18
N PRO A 82 2.12 -17.64 -0.90
CA PRO A 82 0.77 -18.11 -0.59
C PRO A 82 -0.31 -17.04 -0.85
N GLY A 83 0.05 -15.76 -0.83
CA GLY A 83 -0.91 -14.65 -0.79
C GLY A 83 -1.50 -14.43 0.61
N THR A 84 -1.78 -13.18 0.92
CA THR A 84 -2.52 -12.72 2.11
C THR A 84 -3.43 -11.58 1.69
N ASP A 85 -4.36 -11.13 2.55
CA ASP A 85 -5.26 -10.01 2.24
C ASP A 85 -4.47 -8.77 1.84
N PHE A 86 -3.37 -8.48 2.57
CA PHE A 86 -2.31 -7.58 2.12
C PHE A 86 -0.94 -8.22 2.30
N ILE A 87 -0.30 -8.59 1.16
CA ILE A 87 1.07 -9.16 1.12
C ILE A 87 2.07 -8.21 1.78
N PHE A 88 1.85 -6.91 1.60
CA PHE A 88 2.55 -5.84 2.27
C PHE A 88 1.53 -4.98 3.02
N SER A 89 1.70 -4.81 4.32
CA SER A 89 1.02 -3.77 5.09
C SER A 89 1.71 -2.40 5.02
N GLY A 90 2.66 -2.25 4.09
CA GLY A 90 3.47 -1.03 3.93
C GLY A 90 4.65 -1.22 2.99
N PHE A 91 4.41 -1.64 1.74
CA PHE A 91 5.44 -1.53 0.69
C PHE A 91 5.77 -0.04 0.55
N SER A 92 7.05 0.35 0.64
CA SER A 92 7.36 1.77 0.54
C SER A 92 7.23 2.23 -0.91
N ALA A 93 6.26 3.11 -1.18
CA ALA A 93 6.07 3.71 -2.49
C ALA A 93 7.07 4.87 -2.78
N VAL A 94 7.99 5.11 -1.86
CA VAL A 94 9.09 6.07 -1.96
C VAL A 94 10.42 5.34 -1.68
N PRO A 95 11.59 5.93 -1.93
CA PRO A 95 12.85 5.35 -1.50
C PRO A 95 12.90 5.26 0.03
N ASN A 96 13.56 4.24 0.58
CA ASN A 96 13.62 4.04 2.03
C ASN A 96 14.28 5.20 2.81
N SER A 97 15.02 6.09 2.13
CA SER A 97 15.50 7.34 2.73
C SER A 97 14.38 8.32 3.12
N ASP A 98 13.23 8.25 2.46
CA ASP A 98 12.03 9.06 2.73
C ASP A 98 10.98 8.33 3.56
N ASP A 99 11.15 7.03 3.78
CA ASP A 99 10.20 6.24 4.54
C ASP A 99 10.28 6.60 6.04
N MET A 100 9.29 7.36 6.48
CA MET A 100 9.16 7.84 7.85
C MET A 100 8.86 6.73 8.87
N PHE A 101 8.64 5.48 8.45
CA PHE A 101 8.60 4.30 9.30
C PHE A 101 9.99 3.65 9.45
N ALA A 102 11.07 4.36 9.15
CA ALA A 102 12.45 3.86 9.20
C ALA A 102 12.75 2.78 8.14
N GLY A 103 12.10 2.90 6.99
CA GLY A 103 12.29 2.02 5.83
C GLY A 103 11.44 0.76 5.88
N SER A 104 10.91 0.39 4.73
CA SER A 104 10.20 -0.85 4.47
C SER A 104 11.11 -2.00 4.03
N ASN A 105 10.61 -3.23 4.08
CA ASN A 105 11.35 -4.41 3.62
C ASN A 105 11.62 -4.35 2.10
N MET A 106 10.70 -3.74 1.35
CA MET A 106 10.87 -3.41 -0.07
C MET A 106 10.41 -1.96 -0.31
N ASP A 107 11.09 -1.25 -1.20
CA ASP A 107 10.80 0.16 -1.50
C ASP A 107 10.61 0.43 -3.00
N SER A 108 10.45 1.70 -3.36
CA SER A 108 10.22 2.10 -4.76
C SER A 108 11.32 1.61 -5.74
N SER A 109 12.55 1.40 -5.27
CA SER A 109 13.64 0.88 -6.10
C SER A 109 13.52 -0.62 -6.40
N ASP A 110 12.71 -1.34 -5.62
CA ASP A 110 12.48 -2.78 -5.77
C ASP A 110 11.29 -3.11 -6.69
N LEU A 111 10.57 -2.11 -7.21
CA LEU A 111 9.34 -2.33 -7.98
C LEU A 111 9.58 -3.24 -9.19
N ASP A 112 10.64 -3.01 -9.95
CA ASP A 112 10.97 -3.83 -11.12
C ASP A 112 11.25 -5.29 -10.75
N ASP A 113 12.06 -5.52 -9.71
CA ASP A 113 12.34 -6.87 -9.21
C ASP A 113 11.07 -7.56 -8.71
N TYR A 114 10.20 -6.82 -8.01
CA TYR A 114 8.93 -7.36 -7.53
C TYR A 114 8.00 -7.76 -8.66
N LEU A 115 7.94 -6.97 -9.74
CA LEU A 115 7.18 -7.30 -10.96
C LEU A 115 7.76 -8.52 -11.68
N ILE A 116 9.09 -8.64 -11.75
CA ILE A 116 9.77 -9.79 -12.33
C ILE A 116 9.48 -11.06 -11.51
N ILE A 117 9.51 -11.00 -10.18
CA ILE A 117 9.21 -12.16 -9.32
C ILE A 117 7.75 -12.62 -9.53
N GLN A 118 6.78 -11.71 -9.65
CA GLN A 118 5.38 -12.06 -9.97
C GLN A 118 5.30 -12.84 -11.29
N ARG A 119 6.00 -12.35 -12.31
CA ARG A 119 6.08 -12.98 -13.63
C ARG A 119 6.77 -14.34 -13.59
N ASP A 120 7.90 -14.47 -12.89
CA ASP A 120 8.68 -15.70 -12.88
C ASP A 120 8.00 -16.82 -12.10
N MET A 121 7.32 -16.47 -11.00
CA MET A 121 6.65 -17.45 -10.14
C MET A 121 5.18 -17.71 -10.53
N MET A 122 4.63 -16.95 -11.49
CA MET A 122 3.20 -16.94 -11.81
C MET A 122 2.35 -16.69 -10.54
N VAL A 123 2.75 -15.68 -9.77
CA VAL A 123 2.11 -15.28 -8.50
C VAL A 123 1.58 -13.87 -8.64
N ASP A 124 0.35 -13.64 -8.17
CA ASP A 124 -0.19 -12.29 -8.05
C ASP A 124 0.37 -11.61 -6.79
N GLY A 125 1.25 -10.63 -6.98
CA GLY A 125 1.81 -9.82 -5.91
C GLY A 125 1.01 -8.54 -5.64
N GLY A 126 -0.12 -8.33 -6.30
CA GLY A 126 -0.98 -7.15 -6.14
C GLY A 126 -0.50 -5.88 -6.85
N LEU A 127 0.65 -5.92 -7.54
CA LEU A 127 1.19 -4.79 -8.29
C LEU A 127 1.21 -5.06 -9.79
N LYS A 128 1.41 -4.03 -10.60
CA LYS A 128 1.46 -4.13 -12.05
C LYS A 128 2.51 -3.23 -12.66
N PRO A 129 3.05 -3.59 -13.85
CA PRO A 129 3.90 -2.68 -14.60
C PRO A 129 3.12 -1.42 -14.99
N VAL A 130 3.81 -0.29 -14.99
CA VAL A 130 3.31 1.01 -15.43
C VAL A 130 4.36 1.65 -16.34
N ASP A 131 3.91 2.42 -17.32
CA ASP A 131 4.82 3.21 -18.16
C ASP A 131 5.12 4.55 -17.49
N GLU A 132 6.32 5.06 -17.76
CA GLU A 132 6.83 6.30 -17.15
C GLU A 132 5.96 7.51 -17.49
N ALA A 133 5.44 7.59 -18.72
CA ALA A 133 4.62 8.73 -19.16
C ALA A 133 3.30 8.80 -18.37
N SER A 134 2.62 7.67 -18.17
CA SER A 134 1.42 7.59 -17.33
C SER A 134 1.71 7.95 -15.87
N VAL A 135 2.89 7.56 -15.35
CA VAL A 135 3.31 7.91 -13.99
C VAL A 135 3.57 9.42 -13.85
N ILE A 136 4.27 10.02 -14.81
CA ILE A 136 4.49 11.48 -14.87
C ILE A 136 3.15 12.22 -14.92
N GLU A 137 2.23 11.80 -15.80
CA GLU A 137 0.91 12.42 -15.94
C GLU A 137 0.13 12.38 -14.63
N ILE A 138 0.01 11.21 -13.99
CA ILE A 138 -0.78 11.10 -12.75
C ILE A 138 -0.14 11.84 -11.57
N ARG A 139 1.21 11.91 -11.51
CA ARG A 139 1.93 12.70 -10.49
C ARG A 139 1.71 14.19 -10.67
N TYR A 140 1.78 14.68 -11.91
CA TYR A 140 1.48 16.06 -12.25
C TYR A 140 0.03 16.43 -11.89
N GLU A 141 -0.94 15.60 -12.30
CA GLU A 141 -2.35 15.79 -11.96
C GLU A 141 -2.57 15.84 -10.44
N ALA A 142 -1.93 14.94 -9.68
CA ALA A 142 -2.02 14.91 -8.23
C ALA A 142 -1.42 16.17 -7.58
N ALA A 143 -0.24 16.61 -8.02
CA ALA A 143 0.42 17.81 -7.52
C ALA A 143 -0.40 19.08 -7.81
N LYS A 144 -0.94 19.22 -9.03
CA LYS A 144 -1.84 20.35 -9.39
C LYS A 144 -3.15 20.32 -8.61
N ALA A 145 -3.72 19.15 -8.37
CA ALA A 145 -4.93 19.00 -7.55
C ALA A 145 -4.66 19.44 -6.10
N LEU A 146 -3.54 19.04 -5.51
CA LEU A 146 -3.15 19.45 -4.16
C LEU A 146 -2.85 20.95 -4.07
N GLN A 147 -2.16 21.51 -5.06
CA GLN A 147 -1.94 22.96 -5.17
C GLN A 147 -3.28 23.72 -5.17
N ALA A 148 -4.25 23.27 -5.97
CA ALA A 148 -5.56 23.91 -6.02
C ALA A 148 -6.34 23.82 -4.70
N VAL A 149 -6.18 22.72 -3.95
CA VAL A 149 -6.74 22.57 -2.59
C VAL A 149 -6.10 23.58 -1.64
N PHE A 150 -4.77 23.71 -1.65
CA PHE A 150 -4.06 24.65 -0.79
C PHE A 150 -4.46 26.10 -1.09
N GLU A 151 -4.59 26.46 -2.37
CA GLU A 151 -5.08 27.79 -2.76
C GLU A 151 -6.50 28.06 -2.28
N GLU A 152 -7.41 27.09 -2.40
CA GLU A 152 -8.82 27.26 -2.01
C GLU A 152 -8.97 27.46 -0.50
N PHE A 153 -8.14 26.80 0.31
CA PHE A 153 -8.13 26.96 1.76
C PHE A 153 -7.24 28.12 2.26
N GLY A 154 -6.51 28.78 1.37
CA GLY A 154 -5.57 29.85 1.75
C GLY A 154 -4.37 29.34 2.58
N PHE A 155 -3.98 28.09 2.37
CA PHE A 155 -2.78 27.50 2.98
C PHE A 155 -1.49 28.02 2.32
N PRO A 156 -0.31 27.81 2.94
CA PRO A 156 0.97 28.23 2.37
C PRO A 156 1.12 27.68 0.94
N ALA A 157 1.33 28.56 -0.03
CA ALA A 157 1.25 28.22 -1.44
C ALA A 157 2.12 27.01 -1.81
N ILE A 158 1.60 26.14 -2.68
CA ILE A 158 2.41 25.18 -3.43
C ILE A 158 2.76 25.85 -4.75
N THR A 159 4.04 26.06 -5.02
CA THR A 159 4.53 26.73 -6.21
C THR A 159 4.49 25.80 -7.42
N ASP A 160 4.52 26.36 -8.64
CA ASP A 160 4.65 25.55 -9.85
C ASP A 160 6.00 24.82 -9.91
N GLU A 161 7.05 25.37 -9.28
CA GLU A 161 8.34 24.70 -9.09
C GLU A 161 8.20 23.42 -8.25
N GLU A 162 7.45 23.46 -7.15
CA GLU A 162 7.16 22.28 -6.35
C GLU A 162 6.30 21.26 -7.10
N VAL A 163 5.36 21.72 -7.93
CA VAL A 163 4.55 20.83 -8.78
C VAL A 163 5.42 20.11 -9.80
N GLU A 164 6.31 20.84 -10.48
CA GLU A 164 7.23 20.27 -11.46
C GLU A 164 8.20 19.31 -10.78
N ALA A 165 8.79 19.68 -9.64
CA ALA A 165 9.64 18.81 -8.85
C ALA A 165 8.90 17.53 -8.45
N ALA A 166 7.71 17.62 -7.85
CA ALA A 166 6.92 16.45 -7.44
C ALA A 166 6.56 15.55 -8.63
N THR A 167 6.44 16.09 -9.83
CA THR A 167 6.12 15.33 -11.03
C THR A 167 7.24 14.32 -11.38
N TYR A 168 8.51 14.72 -11.23
CA TYR A 168 9.66 13.93 -11.66
C TYR A 168 10.54 13.39 -10.51
N ALA A 169 10.31 13.87 -9.28
CA ALA A 169 11.09 13.51 -8.10
C ALA A 169 11.06 12.00 -7.81
N ASN A 170 12.23 11.46 -7.48
CA ASN A 170 12.37 10.14 -6.90
C ASN A 170 12.25 10.21 -5.37
N SER A 171 12.87 11.21 -4.74
CA SER A 171 12.82 11.42 -3.28
C SER A 171 12.57 12.88 -2.89
N SER A 172 12.50 13.13 -1.58
CA SER A 172 12.42 14.46 -1.00
C SER A 172 13.67 15.30 -1.25
N ASP A 173 14.80 14.69 -1.61
CA ASP A 173 16.02 15.40 -2.03
C ASP A 173 15.81 16.16 -3.35
N ASP A 174 14.87 15.70 -4.18
CA ASP A 174 14.50 16.35 -5.45
C ASP A 174 13.44 17.46 -5.25
N MET A 175 12.97 17.68 -4.02
CA MET A 175 11.90 18.63 -3.70
C MET A 175 12.43 19.96 -3.14
N PRO A 176 11.85 21.11 -3.53
CA PRO A 176 12.15 22.39 -2.89
C PRO A 176 11.80 22.38 -1.40
N ASN A 177 12.61 23.06 -0.59
CA ASN A 177 12.33 23.22 0.84
C ASN A 177 11.09 24.09 1.07
N ARG A 178 10.17 23.62 1.90
CA ARG A 178 9.01 24.39 2.36
C ARG A 178 9.25 25.05 3.71
N ASN A 179 8.48 26.09 3.99
CA ASN A 179 8.48 26.73 5.32
C ASN A 179 7.64 25.91 6.30
N VAL A 180 8.30 24.97 6.98
CA VAL A 180 7.68 24.05 7.94
C VAL A 180 6.88 24.77 9.03
N VAL A 181 7.31 25.94 9.48
CA VAL A 181 6.60 26.70 10.52
C VAL A 181 5.24 27.18 10.03
N GLU A 182 5.16 27.64 8.78
CA GLU A 182 3.88 28.09 8.19
C GLU A 182 2.97 26.91 7.86
N ASP A 183 3.54 25.78 7.38
CA ASP A 183 2.76 24.56 7.14
C ASP A 183 2.16 23.99 8.44
N LEU A 184 2.89 24.04 9.55
CA LEU A 184 2.37 23.62 10.87
C LEU A 184 1.22 24.51 11.34
N LYS A 185 1.28 25.83 11.12
CA LYS A 185 0.16 26.74 11.42
C LYS A 185 -1.07 26.44 10.58
N ALA A 186 -0.88 26.08 9.31
CA ALA A 186 -1.97 25.67 8.43
C ALA A 186 -2.57 24.32 8.85
N ALA A 187 -1.74 23.37 9.29
CA ALA A 187 -2.21 22.10 9.83
C ALA A 187 -3.05 22.30 11.12
N GLU A 188 -2.65 23.22 12.00
CA GLU A 188 -3.46 23.61 13.16
C GLU A 188 -4.79 24.26 12.75
N GLN A 189 -4.78 25.06 11.67
CA GLN A 189 -5.99 25.66 11.12
C GLN A 189 -7.00 24.61 10.65
N ILE A 190 -6.56 23.51 10.02
CA ILE A 190 -7.46 22.40 9.61
C ILE A 190 -8.28 21.90 10.80
N LEU A 191 -7.64 21.69 11.95
CA LEU A 191 -8.30 21.21 13.16
C LEU A 191 -9.20 22.29 13.79
N ARG A 192 -8.72 23.53 13.86
CA ARG A 192 -9.44 24.65 14.46
C ARG A 192 -10.72 25.01 13.70
N ASP A 193 -10.63 25.03 12.37
CA ASP A 193 -11.72 25.44 11.49
C ASP A 193 -12.64 24.24 11.14
N GLY A 194 -12.27 23.03 11.56
CA GLY A 194 -13.06 21.81 11.36
C GLY A 194 -13.11 21.35 9.90
N ILE A 195 -12.05 21.60 9.13
CA ILE A 195 -11.97 21.24 7.71
C ILE A 195 -12.01 19.71 7.59
N THR A 196 -12.97 19.20 6.82
CA THR A 196 -13.21 17.77 6.64
C THR A 196 -12.82 17.30 5.24
N GLY A 197 -12.78 15.99 5.03
CA GLY A 197 -12.62 15.42 3.68
C GLY A 197 -13.73 15.83 2.70
N PHE A 198 -14.92 16.22 3.20
CA PHE A 198 -15.99 16.73 2.35
C PHE A 198 -15.65 18.13 1.81
N ASP A 199 -15.09 18.99 2.66
CA ASP A 199 -14.62 20.32 2.25
C ASP A 199 -13.51 20.22 1.20
N VAL A 200 -12.60 19.25 1.35
CA VAL A 200 -11.55 18.96 0.35
C VAL A 200 -12.17 18.54 -0.99
N ALA A 201 -13.19 17.68 -0.98
CA ALA A 201 -13.90 17.30 -2.20
C ALA A 201 -14.60 18.51 -2.86
N LEU A 202 -15.24 19.38 -2.08
CA LEU A 202 -15.86 20.60 -2.59
C LEU A 202 -14.83 21.57 -3.19
N ALA A 203 -13.68 21.74 -2.52
CA ALA A 203 -12.58 22.57 -3.01
C ALA A 203 -12.08 22.08 -4.38
N LEU A 204 -11.83 20.78 -4.51
CA LEU A 204 -11.44 20.17 -5.78
C LEU A 204 -12.51 20.37 -6.87
N ALA A 205 -13.79 20.15 -6.55
CA ALA A 205 -14.88 20.33 -7.51
C ALA A 205 -14.98 21.79 -7.99
N LYS A 206 -14.88 22.77 -7.08
CA LYS A 206 -14.90 24.20 -7.39
C LYS A 206 -13.73 24.61 -8.28
N ARG A 207 -12.57 23.97 -8.13
CA ARG A 207 -11.36 24.18 -8.92
C ARG A 207 -11.31 23.37 -10.22
N GLY A 208 -12.36 22.61 -10.55
CA GLY A 208 -12.49 21.86 -11.80
C GLY A 208 -12.00 20.41 -11.75
N TYR A 209 -11.49 19.92 -10.62
CA TYR A 209 -11.02 18.54 -10.42
C TYR A 209 -12.18 17.59 -10.05
N VAL A 210 -13.25 17.62 -10.84
CA VAL A 210 -14.52 16.93 -10.54
C VAL A 210 -14.33 15.44 -10.32
N LYS A 211 -13.54 14.77 -11.17
CA LYS A 211 -13.27 13.33 -11.05
C LYS A 211 -12.59 12.97 -9.71
N THR A 212 -11.61 13.76 -9.29
CA THR A 212 -10.90 13.54 -8.01
C THR A 212 -11.81 13.86 -6.82
N ALA A 213 -12.59 14.94 -6.92
CA ALA A 213 -13.60 15.29 -5.93
C ALA A 213 -14.63 14.17 -5.73
N GLU A 214 -15.16 13.61 -6.82
CA GLU A 214 -16.11 12.50 -6.79
C GLU A 214 -15.50 11.24 -6.15
N ARG A 215 -14.23 10.93 -6.43
CA ARG A 215 -13.52 9.81 -5.80
C ARG A 215 -13.41 10.00 -4.28
N ILE A 216 -12.98 11.17 -3.80
CA ILE A 216 -12.92 11.46 -2.37
C ILE A 216 -14.32 11.39 -1.73
N PHE A 217 -15.33 11.98 -2.38
CA PHE A 217 -16.70 11.93 -1.90
C PHE A 217 -17.24 10.50 -1.82
N ASN A 218 -16.94 9.67 -2.82
CA ASN A 218 -17.33 8.26 -2.83
C ASN A 218 -16.65 7.47 -1.70
N MET A 219 -15.38 7.73 -1.40
CA MET A 219 -14.72 7.17 -0.21
C MET A 219 -15.42 7.56 1.09
N LEU A 220 -15.91 8.80 1.21
CA LEU A 220 -16.68 9.23 2.39
C LEU A 220 -18.03 8.52 2.49
N LYS A 221 -18.70 8.26 1.35
CA LYS A 221 -19.96 7.51 1.32
C LYS A 221 -19.85 6.09 1.84
N GLN A 222 -18.67 5.48 1.78
CA GLN A 222 -18.44 4.14 2.36
C GLN A 222 -18.66 4.11 3.87
N ARG A 223 -18.45 5.23 4.57
CA ARG A 223 -18.76 5.36 6.00
C ARG A 223 -20.26 5.32 6.31
N VAL A 224 -21.10 5.65 5.32
CA VAL A 224 -22.56 5.57 5.42
C VAL A 224 -23.05 4.17 5.07
N ALA A 225 -22.47 3.56 4.03
CA ALA A 225 -22.83 2.20 3.62
C ALA A 225 -22.40 1.16 4.65
N GLY A 226 -21.18 1.29 5.19
CA GLY A 226 -20.60 0.34 6.15
C GLY A 226 -20.05 -0.93 5.51
N ASP A 227 -20.21 -1.13 4.20
CA ASP A 227 -19.77 -2.35 3.51
C ASP A 227 -18.26 -2.59 3.69
N TYR A 228 -17.45 -1.53 3.64
CA TYR A 228 -16.00 -1.62 3.83
C TYR A 228 -15.54 -1.92 5.27
N LEU A 229 -16.48 -2.10 6.22
CA LEU A 229 -16.17 -2.50 7.60
C LEU A 229 -16.03 -4.02 7.74
N HIS A 230 -16.38 -4.78 6.70
CA HIS A 230 -16.24 -6.22 6.68
C HIS A 230 -14.79 -6.67 6.49
N THR A 231 -14.53 -7.92 6.86
CA THR A 231 -13.23 -8.57 6.76
C THR A 231 -12.64 -8.48 5.35
N SER A 232 -11.40 -8.02 5.25
CA SER A 232 -10.62 -7.97 4.00
C SER A 232 -11.16 -6.99 2.96
N ALA A 233 -11.88 -5.96 3.40
CA ALA A 233 -12.57 -5.05 2.50
C ALA A 233 -11.62 -4.05 1.82
N ILE A 234 -11.57 -4.08 0.49
CA ILE A 234 -11.00 -3.07 -0.39
C ILE A 234 -12.08 -2.47 -1.29
N ILE A 235 -11.77 -1.35 -1.95
CA ILE A 235 -12.69 -0.66 -2.86
C ILE A 235 -12.06 -0.63 -4.24
N ASN A 236 -12.78 -1.15 -5.23
CA ASN A 236 -12.29 -1.17 -6.61
C ASN A 236 -12.50 0.19 -7.31
N LYS A 237 -12.02 0.29 -8.57
CA LYS A 237 -12.11 1.51 -9.39
C LYS A 237 -13.53 2.04 -9.62
N ASP A 238 -14.53 1.17 -9.48
CA ASP A 238 -15.95 1.46 -9.71
C ASP A 238 -16.68 1.78 -8.38
N ASN A 239 -15.93 1.97 -7.29
CA ASN A 239 -16.43 2.24 -5.94
C ASN A 239 -17.29 1.10 -5.36
N ILE A 240 -16.98 -0.13 -5.76
CA ILE A 240 -17.60 -1.36 -5.24
C ILE A 240 -16.66 -1.98 -4.20
N VAL A 241 -17.22 -2.37 -3.05
CA VAL A 241 -16.48 -3.08 -2.02
C VAL A 241 -16.26 -4.54 -2.42
N ILE A 242 -15.03 -5.00 -2.31
CA ILE A 242 -14.60 -6.40 -2.44
C ILE A 242 -14.05 -6.80 -1.08
N SER A 243 -14.56 -7.87 -0.50
CA SER A 243 -14.25 -8.31 0.87
C SER A 243 -14.36 -9.83 0.97
N ALA A 244 -13.92 -10.42 2.08
CA ALA A 244 -14.08 -11.85 2.32
C ALA A 244 -15.55 -12.31 2.35
N VAL A 245 -16.53 -11.39 2.44
CA VAL A 245 -17.97 -11.71 2.40
C VAL A 245 -18.47 -11.99 0.98
N ASN A 246 -17.97 -11.25 -0.02
CA ASN A 246 -18.42 -11.34 -1.42
C ASN A 246 -17.35 -11.87 -2.39
N ASP A 247 -16.13 -12.05 -1.90
CA ASP A 247 -14.99 -12.65 -2.59
C ASP A 247 -14.30 -13.66 -1.63
N GLU A 248 -15.06 -14.68 -1.23
CA GLU A 248 -14.61 -15.69 -0.28
C GLU A 248 -13.48 -16.55 -0.88
N ASN A 249 -12.41 -16.76 -0.12
CA ASN A 249 -11.36 -17.70 -0.50
C ASN A 249 -11.84 -19.15 -0.31
N ASP A 250 -12.09 -19.85 -1.42
CA ASP A 250 -12.66 -21.20 -1.45
C ASP A 250 -11.62 -22.32 -1.67
N TYR A 251 -10.35 -22.06 -1.34
CA TYR A 251 -9.26 -23.02 -1.59
C TYR A 251 -9.46 -24.37 -0.87
N THR A 252 -9.51 -25.44 -1.66
CA THR A 252 -9.58 -26.84 -1.20
C THR A 252 -8.51 -27.74 -1.83
N GLY A 253 -7.53 -27.16 -2.52
CA GLY A 253 -6.43 -27.86 -3.19
C GLY A 253 -6.17 -27.40 -4.62
N PRO A 254 -5.29 -28.09 -5.37
CA PRO A 254 -5.02 -27.77 -6.77
C PRO A 254 -6.29 -27.71 -7.62
N GLY A 255 -6.43 -26.65 -8.42
CA GLY A 255 -7.61 -26.43 -9.27
C GLY A 255 -8.76 -25.66 -8.59
N THR A 256 -8.59 -25.24 -7.33
CA THR A 256 -9.56 -24.42 -6.57
C THR A 256 -8.87 -23.19 -5.98
N GLY A 257 -9.63 -22.28 -5.34
CA GLY A 257 -9.11 -21.03 -4.80
C GLY A 257 -8.78 -20.00 -5.88
N TYR A 258 -8.23 -18.87 -5.44
CA TYR A 258 -7.73 -17.83 -6.33
C TYR A 258 -6.76 -18.39 -7.37
N ARG A 259 -6.97 -18.00 -8.63
CA ARG A 259 -6.08 -18.25 -9.76
C ARG A 259 -6.05 -16.97 -10.57
N LEU A 260 -4.86 -16.64 -11.06
CA LEU A 260 -4.69 -15.54 -12.01
C LEU A 260 -5.65 -15.73 -13.19
N SER A 261 -6.49 -14.72 -13.44
CA SER A 261 -7.26 -14.65 -14.68
C SER A 261 -6.30 -14.48 -15.86
N GLU A 262 -6.75 -14.84 -17.06
CA GLU A 262 -5.94 -14.63 -18.27
C GLU A 262 -5.56 -13.15 -18.43
N GLU A 263 -6.50 -12.23 -18.21
CA GLU A 263 -6.27 -10.78 -18.28
C GLU A 263 -5.20 -10.33 -17.27
N ARG A 264 -5.32 -10.73 -16.00
CA ARG A 264 -4.35 -10.38 -14.95
C ARG A 264 -2.98 -10.99 -15.24
N TRP A 265 -2.94 -12.19 -15.81
CA TRP A 265 -1.70 -12.84 -16.19
C TRP A 265 -1.00 -12.14 -17.36
N GLU A 266 -1.75 -11.68 -18.37
CA GLU A 266 -1.17 -10.84 -19.43
C GLU A 266 -0.62 -9.52 -18.88
N GLU A 267 -1.30 -8.90 -17.92
CA GLU A 267 -0.81 -7.68 -17.25
C GLU A 267 0.52 -7.92 -16.52
N ILE A 268 0.64 -9.03 -15.78
CA ILE A 268 1.87 -9.40 -15.05
C ILE A 268 3.03 -9.71 -16.01
N LYS A 269 2.77 -10.37 -17.15
CA LYS A 269 3.81 -10.70 -18.13
C LYS A 269 4.36 -9.47 -18.87
N ASN A 270 3.56 -8.42 -19.01
CA ASN A 270 3.86 -7.25 -19.85
C ASN A 270 4.81 -6.25 -19.15
N ILE A 271 5.99 -6.73 -18.75
CA ILE A 271 7.03 -5.91 -18.13
C ILE A 271 7.80 -5.09 -19.17
N ARG A 272 8.26 -3.89 -18.80
CA ARG A 272 8.98 -2.96 -19.69
C ARG A 272 10.29 -3.50 -20.25
N GLN A 273 10.92 -4.44 -19.53
CA GLN A 273 12.19 -5.06 -19.88
C GLN A 273 12.04 -6.20 -20.91
N ALA A 274 10.80 -6.63 -21.19
CA ALA A 274 10.56 -7.75 -22.10
C ALA A 274 10.80 -7.33 -23.56
N ILE A 275 11.77 -7.98 -24.21
CA ILE A 275 12.04 -7.83 -25.64
C ILE A 275 11.46 -9.03 -26.38
N SER A 276 10.77 -8.77 -27.49
CA SER A 276 10.28 -9.84 -28.37
C SER A 276 11.46 -10.66 -28.91
N PRO A 277 11.41 -12.01 -28.84
CA PRO A 277 12.48 -12.84 -29.41
C PRO A 277 12.71 -12.63 -30.91
N LYS A 278 11.71 -12.12 -31.64
CA LYS A 278 11.83 -11.81 -33.08
C LYS A 278 12.63 -10.53 -33.35
N ASP A 279 12.79 -9.69 -32.34
CA ASP A 279 13.52 -8.43 -32.44
C ASP A 279 14.99 -8.60 -32.04
N PHE A 280 15.37 -9.81 -31.60
CA PHE A 280 16.75 -10.24 -31.43
C PHE A 280 17.31 -10.76 -32.77
N ASN A 281 18.28 -10.02 -33.32
CA ASN A 281 19.19 -10.50 -34.38
C ASN A 281 20.42 -11.17 -33.77
#